data_AF-A1DID8-F1
#
_entry.id   AF-A1DID8-F1
#
_cell.length_a   1.000
_cell.length_b   1.000
_cell.length_c   1.000
_cell.angle_alpha   90.00
_cell.angle_beta   90.00
_cell.angle_gamma   90.00
#
_symmetry.space_group_name_H-M   'P 1'
#
loop_
_entity.id
_entity.type
_entity.pdbx_description
1 polymer ?
#
loop_
_entity_poly.entity_id
_entity_poly.type
_entity_poly.pdbx_seq_one_letter_code
_entity_poly.pdbx_strand_id
1 'polypeptide(L)'
;MNSQLIVHHPYRTLSELQPELSLTSDEVALAWSVINDHYLTDLPLLYAPHVIAVMAIIVAVVFKPSSGNFHGSAAPVLTGAMRDGGMNVLAALGDRTGSGPPPKIQKLISWLAESEIDIKGVIECTQELVSLYEVWEQYSEKTCKELLGRMVKTKNLDK
;
A
#
# COMPACT_ATOMS: atom_id res chain seq x y z
N MET A 1 -16.78 -21.57 -18.39
CA MET A 1 -15.55 -21.04 -17.77
C MET A 1 -14.74 -20.41 -18.87
N ASN A 2 -14.45 -19.11 -18.78
CA ASN A 2 -13.55 -18.44 -19.72
C ASN A 2 -12.11 -18.73 -19.26
N SER A 3 -11.24 -19.19 -20.17
CA SER A 3 -9.87 -19.63 -19.87
C SER A 3 -8.87 -18.47 -19.75
N GLN A 4 -9.16 -17.48 -18.90
CA GLN A 4 -8.29 -16.34 -18.63
C GLN A 4 -7.37 -16.66 -17.45
N LEU A 5 -6.21 -17.28 -17.73
CA LEU A 5 -5.26 -17.75 -16.71
C LEU A 5 -4.02 -16.87 -16.55
N ILE A 6 -3.81 -15.90 -17.45
CA ILE A 6 -2.67 -14.99 -17.41
C ILE A 6 -3.10 -13.73 -16.65
N VAL A 7 -2.36 -13.41 -15.58
CA VAL A 7 -2.60 -12.22 -14.74
C VAL A 7 -1.30 -11.41 -14.67
N HIS A 8 -1.41 -10.11 -14.86
CA HIS A 8 -0.30 -9.18 -14.73
C HIS A 8 -0.21 -8.67 -13.29
N HIS A 9 1.00 -8.61 -12.74
CA HIS A 9 1.22 -8.26 -11.34
C HIS A 9 2.01 -6.95 -11.17
N PRO A 10 1.75 -6.17 -10.10
CA PRO A 10 2.43 -4.87 -9.85
C PRO A 10 3.94 -4.95 -9.65
N TYR A 11 4.49 -6.11 -9.25
CA TYR A 11 5.92 -6.28 -8.97
C TYR A 11 6.82 -5.94 -10.16
N ARG A 12 6.37 -6.23 -11.38
CA ARG A 12 7.13 -5.90 -12.60
C ARG A 12 7.35 -4.40 -12.71
N THR A 13 6.31 -3.61 -12.53
CA THR A 13 6.38 -2.15 -12.57
C THR A 13 7.26 -1.59 -11.45
N LEU A 14 7.21 -2.18 -10.24
CA LEU A 14 8.11 -1.79 -9.15
C LEU A 14 9.59 -1.99 -9.54
N SER A 15 9.94 -3.14 -10.14
CA SER A 15 11.31 -3.41 -10.58
C SER A 15 11.77 -2.51 -11.73
N GLU A 16 10.87 -2.17 -12.66
CA GLU A 16 11.16 -1.27 -13.78
C GLU A 16 11.39 0.18 -13.30
N LEU A 17 10.63 0.65 -12.31
CA LEU A 17 10.73 2.03 -11.78
C LEU A 17 11.81 2.22 -10.71
N GLN A 18 12.30 1.14 -10.09
CA GLN A 18 13.36 1.19 -9.08
C GLN A 18 14.61 2.00 -9.51
N PRO A 19 15.25 1.72 -10.67
CA PRO A 19 16.43 2.48 -11.10
C PRO A 19 16.08 3.92 -11.47
N GLU A 20 14.93 4.15 -12.09
CA GLU A 20 14.48 5.47 -12.55
C GLU A 20 14.27 6.44 -11.39
N LEU A 21 13.59 5.98 -10.33
CA LEU A 21 13.29 6.76 -9.13
C LEU A 21 14.41 6.73 -8.08
N SER A 22 15.46 5.93 -8.30
CA SER A 22 16.59 5.78 -7.37
C SER A 22 16.15 5.34 -5.97
N LEU A 23 15.27 4.34 -5.92
CA LEU A 23 14.72 3.79 -4.68
C LEU A 23 15.81 3.00 -3.91
N THR A 24 15.81 3.12 -2.59
CA THR A 24 16.69 2.31 -1.74
C THR A 24 16.15 0.88 -1.60
N SER A 25 17.00 -0.05 -1.16
CA SER A 25 16.57 -1.42 -0.88
C SER A 25 15.44 -1.50 0.15
N ASP A 26 15.45 -0.62 1.16
CA ASP A 26 14.43 -0.58 2.20
C ASP A 26 13.09 -0.06 1.66
N GLU A 27 13.12 0.98 0.81
CA GLU A 27 11.93 1.52 0.15
C GLU A 27 11.31 0.48 -0.79
N VAL A 28 12.15 -0.26 -1.53
CA VAL A 28 11.69 -1.36 -2.39
C VAL A 28 11.10 -2.49 -1.56
N ALA A 29 11.73 -2.86 -0.44
CA ALA A 29 11.21 -3.90 0.45
C ALA A 29 9.85 -3.50 1.06
N LEU A 30 9.68 -2.23 1.44
CA LEU A 30 8.42 -1.70 1.94
C LEU A 30 7.35 -1.61 0.85
N ALA A 31 7.70 -1.13 -0.34
CA ALA A 31 6.77 -1.12 -1.48
C ALA A 31 6.35 -2.56 -1.84
N TRP A 32 7.27 -3.51 -1.78
CA TRP A 32 6.97 -4.92 -2.03
C TRP A 32 5.99 -5.49 -1.00
N SER A 33 6.16 -5.19 0.29
CA SER A 33 5.23 -5.67 1.32
C SER A 33 3.86 -5.01 1.21
N VAL A 34 3.78 -3.72 0.85
CA VAL A 34 2.51 -3.06 0.51
C VAL A 34 1.83 -3.75 -0.70
N ILE A 35 2.61 -4.11 -1.73
CA ILE A 35 2.09 -4.91 -2.86
C ILE A 35 1.70 -6.32 -2.42
N ASN A 36 2.24 -6.89 -1.34
CA ASN A 36 1.71 -8.16 -0.85
C ASN A 36 0.36 -7.95 -0.15
N ASP A 37 0.25 -6.87 0.64
CA ASP A 37 -0.92 -6.58 1.47
C ASP A 37 -2.14 -6.17 0.63
N HIS A 38 -1.97 -5.50 -0.52
CA HIS A 38 -3.12 -5.08 -1.35
C HIS A 38 -3.95 -6.25 -1.90
N TYR A 39 -3.41 -7.48 -1.97
CA TYR A 39 -4.19 -8.67 -2.37
C TYR A 39 -5.25 -9.08 -1.34
N LEU A 40 -5.23 -8.49 -0.15
CA LEU A 40 -6.30 -8.66 0.85
C LEU A 40 -7.52 -7.77 0.55
N THR A 41 -7.42 -6.92 -0.47
CA THR A 41 -8.50 -6.05 -0.97
C THR A 41 -8.98 -6.49 -2.36
N ASP A 42 -9.99 -5.81 -2.88
CA ASP A 42 -10.51 -5.98 -4.23
C ASP A 42 -9.79 -5.12 -5.28
N LEU A 43 -8.78 -4.32 -4.89
CA LEU A 43 -8.00 -3.46 -5.78
C LEU A 43 -7.45 -4.17 -7.05
N PRO A 44 -6.96 -5.43 -7.01
CA PRO A 44 -6.50 -6.12 -8.22
C PRO A 44 -7.57 -6.30 -9.31
N LEU A 45 -8.85 -6.19 -8.95
CA LEU A 45 -9.97 -6.29 -9.88
C LEU A 45 -10.45 -4.92 -10.40
N LEU A 46 -10.11 -3.85 -9.69
CA LEU A 46 -10.59 -2.49 -9.96
C LEU A 46 -9.56 -1.64 -10.70
N TYR A 47 -8.27 -1.82 -10.40
CA TYR A 47 -7.20 -0.97 -10.91
C TYR A 47 -6.12 -1.76 -11.65
N ALA A 48 -5.48 -1.09 -12.62
CA ALA A 48 -4.37 -1.68 -13.36
C ALA A 48 -3.13 -1.86 -12.46
N PRO A 49 -2.31 -2.90 -12.68
CA PRO A 49 -1.20 -3.25 -11.79
C PRO A 49 -0.14 -2.15 -11.66
N HIS A 50 0.04 -1.31 -12.69
CA HIS A 50 1.00 -0.19 -12.62
C HIS A 50 0.53 0.93 -11.68
N VAL A 51 -0.78 1.18 -11.58
CA VAL A 51 -1.34 2.18 -10.64
C VAL A 51 -1.10 1.73 -9.20
N ILE A 52 -1.30 0.45 -8.92
CA ILE A 52 -1.06 -0.17 -7.61
C ILE A 52 0.43 -0.09 -7.24
N ALA A 53 1.33 -0.37 -8.20
CA ALA A 53 2.77 -0.27 -7.97
C ALA A 53 3.19 1.17 -7.61
N VAL A 54 2.65 2.17 -8.32
CA VAL A 54 2.91 3.59 -8.06
C VAL A 54 2.39 4.01 -6.69
N MET A 55 1.19 3.57 -6.30
CA MET A 55 0.67 3.77 -4.95
C MET A 55 1.63 3.20 -3.89
N ALA A 56 2.10 1.96 -4.07
CA ALA A 56 3.01 1.33 -3.12
C ALA A 56 4.36 2.06 -3.00
N ILE A 57 4.90 2.57 -4.11
CA ILE A 57 6.12 3.38 -4.14
C ILE A 57 5.91 4.71 -3.39
N ILE A 58 4.80 5.41 -3.64
CA ILE A 58 4.47 6.67 -2.97
C ILE A 58 4.40 6.45 -1.46
N VAL A 59 3.66 5.42 -1.02
CA VAL A 59 3.53 5.06 0.39
C VAL A 59 4.91 4.74 0.98
N ALA A 60 5.74 3.95 0.31
CA ALA A 60 7.06 3.59 0.82
C ALA A 60 8.03 4.78 0.94
N VAL A 61 8.00 5.71 -0.01
CA VAL A 61 8.87 6.90 -0.02
C VAL A 61 8.43 7.93 1.02
N VAL A 62 7.12 8.10 1.22
CA VAL A 62 6.56 9.07 2.17
C VAL A 62 6.71 8.59 3.62
N PHE A 63 6.44 7.31 3.88
CA PHE A 63 6.42 6.75 5.24
C PHE A 63 7.72 6.05 5.63
N LYS A 64 8.87 6.61 5.18
CA LYS A 64 10.20 6.01 5.39
C LYS A 64 10.39 5.52 6.84
N PRO A 65 10.72 4.24 7.06
CA PRO A 65 11.03 3.76 8.39
C PRO A 65 12.35 4.38 8.86
N SER A 66 12.30 5.14 9.95
CA SER A 66 13.47 5.54 10.71
C SER A 66 14.03 4.31 11.43
N SER A 67 14.87 3.53 10.74
CA SER A 67 15.67 2.44 11.32
C SER A 67 14.86 1.24 11.82
N GLY A 68 14.59 0.27 10.95
CA GLY A 68 14.03 -1.01 11.36
C GLY A 68 14.18 -2.09 10.29
N ASN A 69 14.85 -3.19 10.63
CA ASN A 69 15.06 -4.32 9.74
C ASN A 69 13.70 -4.97 9.43
N PHE A 70 13.22 -4.78 8.20
CA PHE A 70 11.85 -5.09 7.81
C PHE A 70 11.75 -6.54 7.30
N HIS A 71 10.89 -7.35 7.93
CA HIS A 71 10.57 -8.71 7.48
C HIS A 71 9.09 -9.01 7.78
N GLY A 72 8.24 -8.98 6.76
CA GLY A 72 6.83 -9.40 6.87
C GLY A 72 5.86 -8.43 6.23
N SER A 73 5.11 -7.70 7.06
CA SER A 73 3.93 -6.91 6.65
C SER A 73 4.16 -5.41 6.85
N ALA A 74 3.58 -4.59 5.97
CA ALA A 74 3.71 -3.12 6.03
C ALA A 74 2.75 -2.48 7.03
N ALA A 75 1.69 -3.19 7.43
CA ALA A 75 0.73 -2.75 8.45
C ALA A 75 1.37 -2.12 9.72
N PRO A 76 2.25 -2.81 10.49
CA PRO A 76 2.79 -2.24 11.74
C PRO A 76 3.68 -1.01 11.52
N VAL A 77 4.38 -0.93 10.39
CA VAL A 77 5.27 0.21 10.09
C VAL A 77 4.47 1.41 9.59
N LEU A 78 3.48 1.18 8.73
CA LEU A 78 2.64 2.25 8.19
C LEU A 78 1.66 2.77 9.24
N THR A 79 1.03 1.91 10.04
CA THR A 79 0.19 2.35 11.16
C THR A 79 1.03 3.11 12.20
N GLY A 80 2.26 2.66 12.49
CA GLY A 80 3.19 3.39 13.35
C GLY A 80 3.56 4.77 12.78
N ALA A 81 3.95 4.82 11.50
CA ALA A 81 4.33 6.07 10.82
C ALA A 81 3.14 7.03 10.67
N MET A 82 1.93 6.53 10.43
CA MET A 82 0.72 7.36 10.39
C MET A 82 0.40 7.98 11.75
N ARG A 83 0.60 7.24 12.84
CA ARG A 83 0.36 7.72 14.21
C ARG A 83 1.43 8.69 14.69
N ASP A 84 2.68 8.48 14.28
CA ASP A 84 3.84 9.25 14.77
C ASP A 84 4.22 10.45 13.87
N GLY A 85 3.42 10.76 12.85
CA GLY A 85 3.55 12.00 12.09
C GLY A 85 4.00 11.87 10.64
N GLY A 86 3.62 10.82 9.91
CA GLY A 86 3.71 10.79 8.44
C GLY A 86 2.94 11.94 7.77
N MET A 87 1.97 12.51 8.49
CA MET A 87 1.32 13.77 8.12
C MET A 87 2.25 15.00 8.16
N ASN A 88 3.40 14.97 8.86
CA ASN A 88 4.38 16.06 8.82
C ASN A 88 5.10 16.13 7.46
N VAL A 89 5.30 15.01 6.75
CA VAL A 89 5.88 15.03 5.40
C VAL A 89 4.88 15.60 4.40
N LEU A 90 3.60 15.23 4.51
CA LEU A 90 2.54 15.86 3.72
C LEU A 90 2.29 17.33 4.11
N ALA A 91 2.42 17.70 5.38
CA ALA A 91 2.34 19.10 5.83
C ALA A 91 3.54 19.93 5.34
N ALA A 92 4.75 19.34 5.27
CA ALA A 92 5.94 19.95 4.67
C ALA A 92 5.84 20.14 3.15
N LEU A 93 4.91 19.44 2.46
CA LEU A 93 4.58 19.76 1.05
C LEU A 93 3.77 21.06 0.93
N GLY A 94 3.04 21.46 1.98
CA GLY A 94 2.22 22.68 2.03
C GLY A 94 2.92 23.90 2.63
N ASP A 95 4.01 23.70 3.38
CA ASP A 95 4.71 24.80 4.05
C ASP A 95 5.68 25.52 3.10
N ARG A 96 5.39 26.80 2.86
CA ARG A 96 6.22 27.72 2.04
C ARG A 96 7.47 28.20 2.78
N THR A 97 7.68 27.79 4.03
CA THR A 97 8.82 28.19 4.85
C THR A 97 10.05 27.28 4.65
N GLY A 98 10.68 27.41 3.48
CA GLY A 98 12.15 27.28 3.33
C GLY A 98 12.81 25.89 3.36
N SER A 99 12.26 24.87 4.00
CA SER A 99 12.74 23.48 3.87
C SER A 99 11.76 22.69 3.02
N GLY A 100 11.90 22.81 1.70
CA GLY A 100 11.08 22.06 0.75
C GLY A 100 11.13 20.54 0.99
N PRO A 101 10.24 19.77 0.36
CA PRO A 101 10.20 18.33 0.50
C PRO A 101 11.57 17.70 0.22
N PRO A 102 11.92 16.57 0.88
CA PRO A 102 13.13 15.82 0.61
C PRO A 102 13.37 15.66 -0.91
N PRO A 103 14.63 15.75 -1.39
CA PRO A 103 14.93 15.77 -2.83
C PRO A 103 14.39 14.55 -3.58
N LYS A 104 14.24 13.42 -2.89
CA LYS A 104 13.63 12.21 -3.46
C LYS A 104 12.11 12.33 -3.66
N ILE A 105 11.42 12.98 -2.72
CA ILE A 105 9.98 13.28 -2.86
C ILE A 105 9.76 14.28 -3.99
N GLN A 106 10.64 15.28 -4.13
CA GLN A 106 10.61 16.20 -5.27
C GLN A 106 10.77 15.46 -6.60
N LYS A 107 11.75 14.55 -6.70
CA LYS A 107 11.95 13.71 -7.89
C LYS A 107 10.71 12.87 -8.21
N LEU A 108 10.10 12.25 -7.20
CA LEU A 108 8.87 11.47 -7.37
C LEU A 108 7.71 12.34 -7.86
N ILE A 109 7.54 13.54 -7.30
CA ILE A 109 6.51 14.49 -7.72
C ILE A 109 6.74 14.95 -9.16
N SER A 110 7.98 15.30 -9.53
CA SER A 110 8.33 15.66 -10.91
C SER A 110 8.02 14.52 -11.87
N TRP A 111 8.41 13.28 -11.52
CA TRP A 111 8.13 12.10 -12.32
C TRP A 111 6.63 11.85 -12.48
N LEU A 112 5.85 11.97 -11.39
CA LEU A 112 4.39 11.83 -11.42
C LEU A 112 3.73 12.91 -12.28
N ALA A 113 4.24 14.15 -12.25
CA ALA A 113 3.72 15.25 -13.03
C ALA A 113 4.01 15.11 -14.54
N GLU A 114 5.14 14.47 -14.89
CA GLU A 114 5.51 14.16 -16.27
C GLU A 114 4.81 12.89 -16.80
N SER A 115 4.30 12.04 -15.91
CA SER A 115 3.66 10.76 -16.26
C SER A 115 2.15 10.89 -16.49
N GLU A 116 1.62 10.15 -17.46
CA GLU A 116 0.17 10.08 -17.74
C GLU A 116 -0.57 9.09 -16.81
N ILE A 117 -0.19 9.03 -15.54
CA ILE A 117 -0.77 8.10 -14.56
C ILE A 117 -2.03 8.71 -13.96
N ASP A 118 -3.09 7.90 -13.80
CA ASP A 118 -4.30 8.35 -13.13
C ASP A 118 -4.09 8.54 -11.62
N ILE A 119 -3.88 9.80 -11.24
CA ILE A 119 -3.69 10.21 -9.84
C ILE A 119 -4.94 9.90 -9.00
N LYS A 120 -6.16 9.96 -9.58
CA LYS A 120 -7.37 9.65 -8.82
C LYS A 120 -7.36 8.19 -8.40
N GLY A 121 -7.07 7.26 -9.32
CA GLY A 121 -6.92 5.85 -9.00
C GLY A 121 -5.85 5.59 -7.95
N VAL A 122 -4.72 6.32 -7.97
CA VAL A 122 -3.69 6.21 -6.93
C VAL A 122 -4.22 6.64 -5.55
N ILE A 123 -5.00 7.71 -5.48
CA ILE A 123 -5.59 8.20 -4.23
C ILE A 123 -6.59 7.18 -3.67
N GLU A 124 -7.48 6.66 -4.50
CA GLU A 124 -8.46 5.64 -4.10
C GLU A 124 -7.76 4.35 -3.61
N CYS A 125 -6.74 3.88 -4.36
CA CYS A 125 -5.91 2.75 -3.91
C CYS A 125 -5.27 2.99 -2.54
N THR A 126 -4.82 4.23 -2.30
CA THR A 126 -4.20 4.61 -1.02
C THR A 126 -5.22 4.58 0.11
N GLN A 127 -6.43 5.10 -0.11
CA GLN A 127 -7.49 5.08 0.90
C GLN A 127 -7.89 3.66 1.28
N GLU A 128 -8.11 2.78 0.30
CA GLU A 128 -8.41 1.37 0.55
C GLU A 128 -7.30 0.67 1.34
N LEU A 129 -6.03 0.99 1.05
CA LEU A 129 -4.90 0.47 1.82
C LEU A 129 -4.91 0.97 3.28
N VAL A 130 -5.23 2.25 3.51
CA VAL A 130 -5.37 2.79 4.88
C VAL A 130 -6.49 2.07 5.62
N SER A 131 -7.65 1.93 4.99
CA SER A 131 -8.81 1.24 5.55
C SER A 131 -8.51 -0.23 5.85
N LEU A 132 -7.76 -0.92 4.98
CA LEU A 132 -7.28 -2.27 5.25
C LEU A 132 -6.47 -2.35 6.54
N TYR A 133 -5.50 -1.44 6.74
CA TYR A 133 -4.64 -1.47 7.92
C TYR A 133 -5.38 -1.14 9.21
N GLU A 134 -6.41 -0.30 9.17
CA GLU A 134 -7.29 -0.05 10.31
C GLU A 134 -8.08 -1.31 10.71
N VAL A 135 -8.66 -2.00 9.73
CA VAL A 135 -9.40 -3.25 9.97
C VAL A 135 -8.48 -4.35 10.45
N TRP A 136 -7.26 -4.42 9.93
CA TRP A 136 -6.27 -5.41 10.33
C TRP A 136 -5.87 -5.24 11.81
N GLU A 137 -5.71 -4.01 12.30
CA GLU A 137 -5.41 -3.79 13.72
C GLU A 137 -6.51 -4.33 14.66
N GLN A 138 -7.76 -4.28 14.21
CA GLN A 138 -8.93 -4.75 14.96
C GLN A 138 -9.24 -6.24 14.75
N TYR A 139 -8.55 -6.90 13.82
CA TYR A 139 -8.83 -8.27 13.44
C TYR A 139 -8.49 -9.27 14.57
N SER A 140 -9.43 -10.17 14.86
CA SER A 140 -9.24 -11.26 15.83
C SER A 140 -9.62 -12.61 15.23
N GLU A 141 -8.61 -13.47 15.06
CA GLU A 141 -8.79 -14.83 14.52
C GLU A 141 -9.77 -15.66 15.37
N LYS A 142 -9.79 -15.43 16.69
CA LYS A 142 -10.70 -16.11 17.62
C LYS A 142 -12.16 -15.80 17.28
N THR A 143 -12.49 -14.51 17.09
CA THR A 143 -13.85 -14.07 16.76
C THR A 143 -14.31 -14.65 15.42
N CYS A 144 -13.43 -14.66 14.40
CA CYS A 144 -13.74 -15.26 13.10
C CYS A 144 -14.00 -16.76 13.18
N LYS A 145 -13.17 -17.51 13.92
CA LYS A 145 -13.37 -18.96 14.13
C LYS A 145 -14.69 -19.27 14.82
N GLU A 146 -15.05 -18.48 15.85
CA GLU A 146 -16.32 -18.65 16.56
C GLU A 146 -17.53 -18.38 15.65
N LEU A 147 -17.49 -17.32 14.84
CA LEU A 147 -18.54 -16.99 13.88
C LEU A 147 -18.72 -18.08 12.82
N LEU A 148 -17.61 -18.54 12.21
CA LEU A 148 -17.65 -19.64 11.24
C LEU A 148 -18.20 -20.93 11.87
N GLY A 149 -17.77 -21.25 13.08
CA GLY A 149 -18.27 -22.41 13.82
C GLY A 149 -19.78 -22.35 14.08
N ARG A 150 -20.32 -21.15 14.40
CA ARG A 150 -21.77 -20.95 14.53
C ARG A 150 -22.48 -21.12 13.19
N MET A 151 -22.00 -20.49 12.12
CA MET A 151 -22.61 -20.59 10.79
C MET A 151 -22.69 -22.04 10.28
N VAL A 152 -21.62 -22.82 10.46
CA VAL A 152 -21.59 -24.23 10.08
C VAL A 152 -22.58 -25.04 10.92
N LYS A 153 -22.65 -24.81 12.23
CA LYS A 153 -23.59 -25.51 13.11
C LYS A 153 -25.04 -25.18 12.80
N THR A 154 -25.39 -23.90 12.57
CA THR A 154 -26.75 -23.47 12.20
C THR A 154 -27.20 -24.13 10.89
N LYS A 155 -26.32 -24.22 9.87
CA LYS A 155 -26.63 -24.94 8.62
C LYS A 155 -26.91 -26.44 8.81
N ASN A 156 -26.39 -27.06 9.86
CA ASN A 156 -26.66 -28.47 10.16
C ASN A 156 -27.95 -28.67 10.96
N LEU A 157 -28.55 -27.61 11.50
CA LEU A 157 -29.83 -27.63 12.23
C LEU A 157 -31.04 -27.44 11.29
N ASP A 158 -30.84 -26.87 10.10
CA ASP A 158 -31.85 -26.70 9.04
C ASP A 158 -32.00 -27.92 8.09
N LYS A 159 -31.45 -29.07 8.46
CA LYS A 159 -31.62 -30.36 7.78
C LYS A 159 -32.33 -31.36 8.69
#